data_AF-A0A1X0NM19-F1
#
_entry.id   AF-A0A1X0NM19-F1
#
_cell.length_a   1.000
_cell.length_b   1.000
_cell.length_c   1.000
_cell.angle_alpha   90.00
_cell.angle_beta   90.00
_cell.angle_gamma   90.00
#
_symmetry.space_group_name_H-M   'P 1'
#
loop_
_entity.id
_entity.type
_entity.pdbx_description
1 polymer ?
#
loop_
_entity_poly.entity_id
_entity_poly.type
_entity_poly.pdbx_seq_one_letter_code
_entity_poly.pdbx_strand_id
1 'polypeptide(L)'
;MFRRISAGALTVAAARFYTPSEGMKKLYNSDFDKSQFPLNIVPSDSVLFAKFLYKAAEQTGNFDAVLKDFQAIASTSAKLPIFWERTAVVEDIAEFKKLSEPTFFTLVWMQNNGMLDLIPNVAEVYEAYVNAKQKRAVAKIYVAPGKEGDTAEAKKVAQELHKEAKELTGYTLTFKTVVDRSIVAGFAVELAGQYVNRAEGQKKTTSSSDEGDYTNIPAPKHVKTLWEDNIETEVLRKYLDSLSEFDEEEAKYGV
;
A
#
# COMPACT_ATOMS: atom_id res chain seq x y z
N MET A 1 -21.35 72.53 -1.75
CA MET A 1 -21.81 71.13 -1.61
C MET A 1 -20.61 70.21 -1.81
N PHE A 2 -19.97 69.76 -0.73
CA PHE A 2 -18.82 68.85 -0.79
C PHE A 2 -19.30 67.41 -0.60
N ARG A 3 -19.26 66.61 -1.67
CA ARG A 3 -19.49 65.16 -1.61
C ARG A 3 -18.26 64.51 -0.98
N ARG A 4 -18.40 64.00 0.25
CA ARG A 4 -17.43 63.13 0.91
C ARG A 4 -17.45 61.77 0.21
N ILE A 5 -16.38 61.43 -0.49
CA ILE A 5 -16.12 60.06 -0.93
C ILE A 5 -15.47 59.37 0.25
N SER A 6 -16.25 58.53 0.93
CA SER A 6 -15.75 57.61 1.95
C SER A 6 -14.86 56.59 1.24
N ALA A 7 -13.54 56.75 1.36
CA ALA A 7 -12.58 55.69 1.05
C ALA A 7 -12.78 54.59 2.09
N GLY A 8 -13.62 53.61 1.77
CA GLY A 8 -13.65 52.34 2.47
C GLY A 8 -12.28 51.70 2.29
N ALA A 9 -11.48 51.70 3.36
CA ALA A 9 -10.27 50.91 3.41
C ALA A 9 -10.69 49.46 3.19
N LEU A 10 -10.40 48.93 2.00
CA LEU A 10 -10.35 47.51 1.76
C LEU A 10 -9.27 46.99 2.71
N THR A 11 -9.70 46.50 3.87
CA THR A 11 -8.89 45.64 4.70
C THR A 11 -8.55 44.44 3.83
N VAL A 12 -7.38 44.47 3.21
CA VAL A 12 -6.72 43.29 2.69
C VAL A 12 -6.62 42.37 3.89
N ALA A 13 -7.48 41.36 3.92
CA ALA A 13 -7.35 40.26 4.85
C ALA A 13 -5.91 39.79 4.70
N ALA A 14 -5.10 40.04 5.73
CA ALA A 14 -3.77 39.48 5.81
C ALA A 14 -4.00 37.96 5.75
N ALA A 15 -3.81 37.39 4.56
CA ALA A 15 -3.67 35.97 4.41
C ALA A 15 -2.60 35.58 5.43
N ARG A 16 -3.03 34.76 6.39
CA ARG A 16 -2.19 34.22 7.45
C ARG A 16 -1.21 33.29 6.74
N PHE A 17 -0.18 33.89 6.15
CA PHE A 17 0.92 33.17 5.58
C PHE A 17 1.90 32.97 6.73
N TYR A 18 2.11 31.73 7.13
CA TYR A 18 3.19 31.37 8.03
C TYR A 18 4.49 32.10 7.64
N THR A 19 5.08 32.80 8.60
CA THR A 19 6.39 33.43 8.44
C THR A 19 7.47 32.48 8.96
N PRO A 20 8.24 31.81 8.08
CA PRO A 20 9.34 30.95 8.52
C PRO A 20 10.45 31.75 9.19
N SER A 21 11.20 31.12 10.10
CA SER A 21 12.38 31.74 10.69
C SER A 21 13.45 32.06 9.64
N GLU A 22 14.33 32.99 10.00
CA GLU A 22 15.46 33.38 9.15
C GLU A 22 16.40 32.21 8.85
N GLY A 23 16.55 31.25 9.79
CA GLY A 23 17.36 30.05 9.58
C GLY A 23 16.81 29.16 8.48
N MET A 24 15.49 28.91 8.49
CA MET A 24 14.82 28.12 7.45
C MET A 24 14.81 28.82 6.10
N LYS A 25 14.61 30.14 6.06
CA LYS A 25 14.70 30.94 4.83
C LYS A 25 16.09 30.88 4.20
N LYS A 26 17.14 30.98 5.00
CA LYS A 26 18.53 30.87 4.52
C LYS A 26 18.82 29.48 3.98
N LEU A 27 18.35 28.42 4.65
CA LEU A 27 18.52 27.05 4.17
C LEU A 27 17.72 26.81 2.88
N TYR A 28 16.47 27.27 2.82
CA TYR A 28 15.62 27.13 1.64
C TYR A 28 16.21 27.83 0.41
N ASN A 29 16.76 29.03 0.60
CA ASN A 29 17.42 29.79 -0.47
C ASN A 29 18.84 29.28 -0.79
N SER A 30 19.37 28.31 -0.03
CA SER A 30 20.69 27.73 -0.29
C SER A 30 20.59 26.57 -1.27
N ASP A 31 21.68 26.24 -1.96
CA ASP A 31 21.81 25.08 -2.85
C ASP A 31 21.91 23.75 -2.04
N PHE A 32 20.98 23.52 -1.11
CA PHE A 32 21.01 22.35 -0.22
C PHE A 32 20.89 21.03 -0.99
N ASP A 33 20.21 21.03 -2.14
CA ASP A 33 20.00 19.83 -2.96
C ASP A 33 21.29 19.25 -3.56
N LYS A 34 22.29 20.12 -3.80
CA LYS A 34 23.62 19.74 -4.33
C LYS A 34 24.62 19.32 -3.25
N SER A 35 24.24 19.44 -1.98
CA SER A 35 25.13 19.11 -0.87
C SER A 35 25.34 17.59 -0.75
N GLN A 36 26.38 17.16 -0.02
CA GLN A 36 26.64 15.75 0.18
C GLN A 36 25.60 15.12 1.13
N PHE A 37 25.02 14.02 0.70
CA PHE A 37 24.07 13.19 1.44
C PHE A 37 24.63 11.78 1.64
N PRO A 38 24.22 11.06 2.71
CA PRO A 38 24.76 9.74 3.01
C PRO A 38 24.33 8.65 2.01
N LEU A 39 23.25 8.88 1.26
CA LEU A 39 22.78 7.97 0.21
C LEU A 39 22.45 8.77 -1.05
N ASN A 40 22.65 8.15 -2.21
CA ASN A 40 22.15 8.66 -3.47
C ASN A 40 20.83 7.95 -3.79
N ILE A 41 19.72 8.65 -3.56
CA ILE A 41 18.35 8.15 -3.81
C ILE A 41 17.88 8.78 -5.12
N VAL A 42 17.11 8.02 -5.90
CA VAL A 42 16.54 8.48 -7.18
C VAL A 42 15.83 9.83 -6.99
N PRO A 43 16.17 10.86 -7.77
CA PRO A 43 15.61 12.19 -7.58
C PRO A 43 14.10 12.19 -7.78
N SER A 44 13.38 12.73 -6.80
CA SER A 44 11.93 12.91 -6.77
C SER A 44 11.59 14.08 -5.83
N ASP A 45 10.40 14.64 -5.95
CA ASP A 45 9.95 15.75 -5.08
C ASP A 45 9.95 15.33 -3.60
N SER A 46 9.63 14.06 -3.30
CA SER A 46 9.73 13.51 -1.95
C SER A 46 11.16 13.53 -1.41
N VAL A 47 12.14 13.34 -2.29
CA VAL A 47 13.57 13.37 -1.94
C VAL A 47 14.02 14.81 -1.67
N LEU A 48 13.52 15.79 -2.40
CA LEU A 48 13.83 17.21 -2.16
C LEU A 48 13.40 17.62 -0.74
N PHE A 49 12.17 17.28 -0.34
CA PHE A 49 11.66 17.56 1.01
C PHE A 49 12.45 16.82 2.08
N ALA A 50 12.78 15.55 1.86
CA ALA A 50 13.57 14.76 2.80
C ALA A 50 15.02 15.29 2.94
N LYS A 51 15.64 15.74 1.84
CA LYS A 51 16.96 16.38 1.84
C LYS A 51 16.95 17.68 2.64
N PHE A 52 15.92 18.51 2.48
CA PHE A 52 15.75 19.74 3.26
C PHE A 52 15.67 19.45 4.75
N LEU A 53 14.80 18.51 5.15
CA LEU A 53 14.65 18.08 6.54
C LEU A 53 15.96 17.51 7.11
N TYR A 54 16.69 16.72 6.31
CA TYR A 54 17.96 16.15 6.73
C TYR A 54 19.00 17.24 7.00
N LYS A 55 19.10 18.25 6.15
CA LYS A 55 20.04 19.37 6.33
C LYS A 55 19.64 20.27 7.51
N ALA A 56 18.35 20.50 7.70
CA ALA A 56 17.85 21.24 8.87
C ALA A 56 18.14 20.49 10.18
N ALA A 57 17.96 19.16 10.19
CA ALA A 57 18.29 18.31 11.33
C ALA A 57 19.81 18.19 11.56
N GLU A 58 20.63 18.22 10.50
CA GLU A 58 22.09 18.18 10.60
C GLU A 58 22.66 19.43 11.29
N GLN A 59 22.07 20.61 11.05
CA GLN A 59 22.48 21.86 11.71
C GLN A 59 22.20 21.86 13.22
N THR A 60 21.14 21.16 13.65
CA THR A 60 20.68 21.12 15.04
C THR A 60 21.04 19.83 15.77
N GLY A 61 21.51 18.81 15.07
CA GLY A 61 21.79 17.47 15.60
C GLY A 61 20.55 16.64 15.94
N ASN A 62 19.34 17.13 15.64
CA ASN A 62 18.07 16.61 16.17
C ASN A 62 17.31 15.69 15.18
N PHE A 63 17.97 14.64 14.68
CA PHE A 63 17.35 13.69 13.74
C PHE A 63 16.15 12.93 14.33
N ASP A 64 16.25 12.54 15.60
CA ASP A 64 15.18 11.78 16.28
C ASP A 64 13.93 12.62 16.53
N ALA A 65 14.05 13.95 16.62
CA ALA A 65 12.90 14.84 16.79
C ALA A 65 12.01 14.83 15.53
N VAL A 66 12.63 14.91 14.34
CA VAL A 66 11.91 14.87 13.06
C VAL A 66 11.26 13.49 12.84
N LEU A 67 11.92 12.39 13.25
CA LEU A 67 11.30 11.06 13.19
C LEU A 67 10.06 10.94 14.10
N LYS A 68 10.10 11.54 15.30
CA LYS A 68 8.94 11.61 16.19
C LYS A 68 7.83 12.48 15.61
N ASP A 69 8.18 13.57 14.93
CA ASP A 69 7.20 14.41 14.26
C ASP A 69 6.44 13.63 13.17
N PHE A 70 7.12 12.80 12.36
CA PHE A 70 6.45 11.95 11.38
C PHE A 70 5.51 10.92 12.02
N GLN A 71 5.87 10.36 13.18
CA GLN A 71 4.97 9.49 13.94
C GLN A 71 3.75 10.24 14.46
N ALA A 72 3.94 11.46 14.96
CA ALA A 72 2.85 12.34 15.38
C ALA A 72 1.93 12.65 14.20
N ILE A 73 2.50 13.01 13.05
CA ILE A 73 1.74 13.28 11.81
C ILE A 73 0.92 12.07 11.40
N ALA A 74 1.51 10.87 11.36
CA ALA A 74 0.80 9.64 11.02
C ALA A 74 -0.35 9.33 12.00
N SER A 75 -0.16 9.62 13.29
CA SER A 75 -1.20 9.42 14.30
C SER A 75 -2.34 10.44 14.20
N THR A 76 -2.02 11.67 13.80
CA THR A 76 -2.98 12.75 13.56
C THR A 76 -3.73 12.51 12.27
N SER A 77 -3.05 12.15 11.18
CA SER A 77 -3.64 11.89 9.87
C SER A 77 -4.64 10.74 9.91
N ALA A 78 -4.42 9.72 10.74
CA ALA A 78 -5.36 8.63 10.95
C ALA A 78 -6.70 9.09 11.58
N LYS A 79 -6.72 10.22 12.29
CA LYS A 79 -7.95 10.82 12.86
C LYS A 79 -8.61 11.81 11.91
N LEU A 80 -7.88 12.26 10.89
CA LEU A 80 -8.38 13.21 9.91
C LEU A 80 -9.17 12.49 8.81
N PRO A 81 -10.04 13.20 8.07
CA PRO A 81 -10.76 12.63 6.93
C PRO A 81 -9.80 12.06 5.87
N ILE A 82 -10.24 11.07 5.11
CA ILE A 82 -9.43 10.32 4.11
C ILE A 82 -8.74 11.23 3.06
N PHE A 83 -9.22 12.46 2.84
CA PHE A 83 -8.63 13.44 1.92
C PHE A 83 -8.30 14.78 2.60
N TRP A 84 -7.94 14.74 3.88
CA TRP A 84 -7.57 15.95 4.64
C TRP A 84 -6.45 16.74 3.94
N GLU A 85 -5.56 16.06 3.22
CA GLU A 85 -4.48 16.64 2.41
C GLU A 85 -4.99 17.66 1.37
N ARG A 86 -6.24 17.54 0.92
CA ARG A 86 -6.86 18.43 -0.08
C ARG A 86 -7.67 19.56 0.52
N THR A 87 -8.21 19.36 1.72
CA THR A 87 -9.22 20.26 2.32
C THR A 87 -8.73 20.96 3.57
N ALA A 88 -7.72 20.43 4.24
CA ALA A 88 -7.23 20.95 5.51
C ALA A 88 -6.13 21.97 5.28
N VAL A 89 -6.17 23.03 6.08
CA VAL A 89 -5.09 24.01 6.18
C VAL A 89 -4.17 23.54 7.32
N VAL A 90 -2.91 23.26 7.00
CA VAL A 90 -1.92 22.77 7.99
C VAL A 90 -1.79 23.75 9.16
N GLU A 91 -1.91 25.05 8.90
CA GLU A 91 -1.90 26.11 9.91
C GLU A 91 -3.12 26.12 10.84
N ASP A 92 -4.21 25.43 10.53
CA ASP A 92 -5.38 25.37 11.41
C ASP A 92 -5.39 24.12 12.31
N ILE A 93 -4.49 23.17 12.06
CA ILE A 93 -4.39 21.93 12.83
C ILE A 93 -3.47 22.15 14.04
N ALA A 94 -4.07 22.16 15.23
CA ALA A 94 -3.36 22.39 16.49
C ALA A 94 -2.27 21.34 16.79
N GLU A 95 -2.43 20.12 16.28
CA GLU A 95 -1.45 19.04 16.43
C GLU A 95 -0.20 19.29 15.56
N PHE A 96 -0.35 19.89 14.38
CA PHE A 96 0.77 20.22 13.49
C PHE A 96 1.58 21.43 13.96
N LYS A 97 0.96 22.37 14.70
CA LYS A 97 1.68 23.50 15.32
C LYS A 97 2.69 23.10 16.39
N LYS A 98 2.56 21.89 16.95
CA LYS A 98 3.44 21.36 18.00
C LYS A 98 4.66 20.63 17.44
N LEU A 99 4.70 20.42 16.11
CA LEU A 99 5.82 19.77 15.44
C LEU A 99 7.07 20.66 15.47
N SER A 100 8.24 20.07 15.23
CA SER A 100 9.44 20.88 15.09
C SER A 100 9.30 21.84 13.91
N GLU A 101 9.92 23.01 14.07
CA GLU A 101 9.91 24.08 13.08
C GLU A 101 10.27 23.62 11.64
N PRO A 102 11.33 22.80 11.41
CA PRO A 102 11.65 22.34 10.06
C PRO A 102 10.56 21.44 9.48
N THR A 103 9.92 20.59 10.30
CA THR A 103 8.83 19.73 9.86
C THR A 103 7.59 20.56 9.52
N PHE A 104 7.24 21.53 10.36
CA PHE A 104 6.08 22.41 10.11
C PHE A 104 6.27 23.25 8.84
N PHE A 105 7.46 23.86 8.65
CA PHE A 105 7.76 24.61 7.42
C PHE A 105 7.67 23.71 6.18
N THR A 106 8.19 22.49 6.26
CA THR A 106 8.13 21.54 5.14
C THR A 106 6.68 21.16 4.81
N LEU A 107 5.81 20.97 5.81
CA LEU A 107 4.39 20.70 5.59
C LEU A 107 3.67 21.87 4.91
N VAL A 108 3.92 23.11 5.34
CA VAL A 108 3.36 24.30 4.70
C VAL A 108 3.87 24.43 3.26
N TRP A 109 5.15 24.14 3.03
CA TRP A 109 5.73 24.14 1.69
C TRP A 109 5.12 23.05 0.79
N MET A 110 4.93 21.84 1.30
CA MET A 110 4.24 20.75 0.60
C MET A 110 2.79 21.11 0.30
N GLN A 111 2.09 21.78 1.23
CA GLN A 111 0.72 22.25 1.02
C GLN A 111 0.65 23.28 -0.11
N ASN A 112 1.57 24.25 -0.14
CA ASN A 112 1.60 25.26 -1.21
C ASN A 112 1.85 24.67 -2.60
N ASN A 113 2.56 23.54 -2.66
CA ASN A 113 2.77 22.81 -3.91
C ASN A 113 1.70 21.74 -4.19
N GLY A 114 0.72 21.54 -3.30
CA GLY A 114 -0.30 20.50 -3.43
C GLY A 114 0.23 19.07 -3.30
N MET A 115 1.33 18.87 -2.56
CA MET A 115 2.07 17.60 -2.46
C MET A 115 1.97 16.94 -1.07
N LEU A 116 0.91 17.22 -0.30
CA LEU A 116 0.73 16.61 1.03
C LEU A 116 0.57 15.08 0.97
N ASP A 117 0.01 14.56 -0.12
CA ASP A 117 -0.10 13.11 -0.39
C ASP A 117 1.28 12.39 -0.37
N LEU A 118 2.39 13.12 -0.53
CA LEU A 118 3.75 12.56 -0.51
C LEU A 118 4.36 12.43 0.89
N ILE A 119 3.68 12.85 1.96
CA ILE A 119 4.20 12.78 3.34
C ILE A 119 4.74 11.38 3.69
N PRO A 120 4.06 10.25 3.39
CA PRO A 120 4.58 8.92 3.68
C PRO A 120 5.91 8.65 2.98
N ASN A 121 6.03 9.03 1.71
CA ASN A 121 7.25 8.85 0.92
C ASN A 121 8.40 9.71 1.47
N VAL A 122 8.13 10.95 1.90
CA VAL A 122 9.12 11.83 2.52
C VAL A 122 9.64 11.21 3.83
N ALA A 123 8.74 10.64 4.64
CA ALA A 123 9.11 9.97 5.88
C ALA A 123 10.04 8.78 5.64
N GLU A 124 9.73 7.93 4.64
CA GLU A 124 10.58 6.78 4.28
C GLU A 124 11.97 7.20 3.80
N VAL A 125 12.05 8.20 2.92
CA VAL A 125 13.32 8.71 2.41
C VAL A 125 14.16 9.35 3.52
N TYR A 126 13.52 10.15 4.39
CA TYR A 126 14.20 10.76 5.52
C TYR A 126 14.74 9.71 6.49
N GLU A 127 13.94 8.68 6.78
CA GLU A 127 14.37 7.58 7.63
C GLU A 127 15.56 6.82 7.03
N ALA A 128 15.57 6.59 5.72
CA ALA A 128 16.70 5.99 5.02
C ALA A 128 17.98 6.82 5.19
N TYR A 129 17.91 8.16 5.11
CA TYR A 129 19.05 9.04 5.36
C TYR A 129 19.56 8.98 6.80
N VAL A 130 18.66 8.98 7.78
CA VAL A 130 19.04 8.88 9.20
C VAL A 130 19.67 7.51 9.50
N ASN A 131 19.08 6.43 8.98
CA ASN A 131 19.60 5.08 9.15
C ASN A 131 20.99 4.93 8.51
N ALA A 132 21.21 5.48 7.31
CA ALA A 132 22.52 5.49 6.67
C ALA A 132 23.55 6.28 7.48
N LYS A 133 23.19 7.46 7.99
CA LYS A 133 24.07 8.29 8.82
C LYS A 133 24.45 7.59 10.13
N GLN A 134 23.50 6.90 10.75
CA GLN A 134 23.68 6.18 12.02
C GLN A 134 24.22 4.75 11.83
N LYS A 135 24.51 4.33 10.60
CA LYS A 135 24.89 2.95 10.24
C LYS A 135 23.93 1.92 10.84
N ARG A 136 22.63 2.10 10.61
CA ARG A 136 21.57 1.17 11.03
C ARG A 136 21.03 0.40 9.83
N ALA A 137 21.00 -0.93 9.93
CA ALA A 137 20.39 -1.81 8.94
C ALA A 137 18.99 -2.21 9.42
N VAL A 138 17.95 -1.72 8.75
CA VAL A 138 16.56 -2.01 9.12
C VAL A 138 16.09 -3.29 8.43
N ALA A 139 15.71 -4.30 9.21
CA ALA A 139 15.02 -5.49 8.75
C ALA A 139 13.50 -5.31 8.94
N LYS A 140 12.72 -5.33 7.86
CA LYS A 140 11.25 -5.37 7.93
C LYS A 140 10.80 -6.82 8.04
N ILE A 141 10.05 -7.13 9.10
CA ILE A 141 9.49 -8.45 9.36
C ILE A 141 7.99 -8.37 9.18
N TYR A 142 7.45 -9.09 8.21
CA TYR A 142 6.02 -9.18 7.93
C TYR A 142 5.43 -10.39 8.66
N VAL A 143 4.39 -10.17 9.46
CA VAL A 143 3.75 -11.21 10.28
C VAL A 143 2.23 -11.12 10.19
N ALA A 144 1.55 -12.26 10.33
CA ALA A 144 0.10 -12.33 10.43
C ALA A 144 -0.46 -11.50 11.61
N PRO A 145 -1.67 -10.94 11.48
CA PRO A 145 -2.34 -10.23 12.57
C PRO A 145 -2.53 -11.15 13.78
N GLY A 146 -2.13 -10.68 14.98
CA GLY A 146 -2.21 -11.44 16.22
C GLY A 146 -1.00 -12.33 16.54
N LYS A 147 0.00 -12.43 15.65
CA LYS A 147 1.25 -13.18 15.88
C LYS A 147 2.49 -12.29 16.09
N GLU A 148 2.29 -11.02 16.45
CA GLU A 148 3.37 -10.03 16.65
C GLU A 148 4.43 -10.46 17.69
N GLY A 149 4.05 -11.30 18.65
CA GLY A 149 4.95 -11.87 19.65
C GLY A 149 5.86 -13.00 19.14
N ASP A 150 5.51 -13.67 18.04
CA ASP A 150 6.18 -14.87 17.53
C ASP A 150 7.21 -14.54 16.43
N THR A 151 8.03 -13.52 16.71
CA THR A 151 9.01 -12.96 15.76
C THR A 151 10.42 -13.52 15.94
N ALA A 152 10.60 -14.49 16.84
CA ALA A 152 11.92 -15.01 17.20
C ALA A 152 12.63 -15.69 16.02
N GLU A 153 11.89 -16.48 15.23
CA GLU A 153 12.43 -17.16 14.04
C GLU A 153 12.76 -16.17 12.92
N ALA A 154 11.88 -15.20 12.68
CA ALA A 154 12.11 -14.14 11.71
C ALA A 154 13.32 -13.27 12.07
N LYS A 155 13.53 -13.00 13.37
CA LYS A 155 14.73 -12.30 13.86
C LYS A 155 16.01 -13.10 13.64
N LYS A 156 15.97 -14.44 13.80
CA LYS A 156 17.11 -15.30 13.49
C LYS A 156 17.46 -15.27 12.01
N VAL A 157 16.46 -15.40 11.14
CA VAL A 157 16.65 -15.32 9.67
C VAL A 157 17.22 -13.95 9.27
N ALA A 158 16.70 -12.85 9.83
CA ALA A 158 17.25 -11.52 9.60
C ALA A 158 18.70 -11.36 10.09
N GLN A 159 19.07 -12.00 11.21
CA GLN A 159 20.46 -12.02 11.70
C GLN A 159 21.40 -12.86 10.83
N GLU A 160 20.92 -13.96 10.26
CA GLU A 160 21.67 -14.78 9.30
C GLU A 160 21.93 -13.98 8.02
N LEU A 161 20.90 -13.35 7.45
CA LEU A 161 21.03 -12.48 6.27
C LEU A 161 22.01 -11.32 6.52
N HIS A 162 22.01 -10.73 7.71
CA HIS A 162 22.97 -9.69 8.10
C HIS A 162 24.42 -10.18 8.15
N LYS A 163 24.65 -11.42 8.62
CA LYS A 163 25.99 -12.03 8.66
C LYS A 163 26.52 -12.38 7.26
N GLU A 164 25.63 -12.79 6.36
CA GLU A 164 25.98 -13.13 4.98
C GLU A 164 26.22 -11.88 4.12
N ALA A 165 25.54 -10.78 4.41
CA ALA A 165 25.69 -9.51 3.72
C ALA A 165 26.99 -8.78 4.13
N LYS A 166 28.06 -9.00 3.36
CA LYS A 166 29.34 -8.28 3.51
C LYS A 166 29.17 -6.75 3.49
N GLU A 167 28.18 -6.26 2.75
CA GLU A 167 27.86 -4.83 2.62
C GLU A 167 27.29 -4.18 3.89
N LEU A 168 26.74 -4.99 4.80
CA LEU A 168 26.17 -4.52 6.07
C LEU A 168 27.15 -4.66 7.24
N THR A 169 28.38 -5.10 7.00
CA THR A 169 29.39 -5.26 8.06
C THR A 169 29.65 -3.91 8.76
N GLY A 170 29.43 -3.88 10.09
CA GLY A 170 29.53 -2.64 10.89
C GLY A 170 28.23 -1.83 11.04
N TYR A 171 27.11 -2.28 10.46
CA TYR A 171 25.79 -1.70 10.70
C TYR A 171 25.07 -2.36 11.89
N THR A 172 24.43 -1.54 12.73
CA THR A 172 23.57 -2.00 13.82
C THR A 172 22.22 -2.47 13.27
N LEU A 173 21.86 -3.72 13.50
CA LEU A 173 20.60 -4.28 13.01
C LEU A 173 19.42 -3.77 13.85
N THR A 174 18.40 -3.21 13.22
CA THR A 174 17.14 -2.81 13.84
C THR A 174 15.99 -3.56 13.18
N PHE A 175 15.04 -4.05 13.98
CA PHE A 175 13.90 -4.81 13.47
C PHE A 175 12.64 -3.94 13.47
N LYS A 176 11.92 -3.93 12.36
CA LYS A 176 10.58 -3.33 12.24
C LYS A 176 9.58 -4.42 11.90
N THR A 177 8.66 -4.69 12.83
CA THR A 177 7.57 -5.64 12.59
C THR A 177 6.40 -4.92 11.94
N VAL A 178 5.98 -5.40 10.77
CA VAL A 178 4.84 -4.91 10.00
C VAL A 178 3.78 -6.00 9.97
N VAL A 179 2.55 -5.67 10.30
CA VAL A 179 1.44 -6.61 10.25
C VAL A 179 0.88 -6.65 8.84
N ASP A 180 0.91 -7.82 8.23
CA ASP A 180 0.34 -8.05 6.91
C ASP A 180 -0.89 -8.95 7.02
N ARG A 181 -2.05 -8.42 6.61
CA ARG A 181 -3.34 -9.13 6.66
C ARG A 181 -3.47 -10.22 5.58
N SER A 182 -2.58 -10.23 4.59
CA SER A 182 -2.56 -11.27 3.55
C SER A 182 -1.93 -12.58 4.04
N ILE A 183 -1.13 -12.51 5.12
CA ILE A 183 -0.45 -13.65 5.72
C ILE A 183 -1.39 -14.33 6.72
N VAL A 184 -1.65 -15.63 6.50
CA VAL A 184 -2.47 -16.46 7.40
C VAL A 184 -1.59 -17.17 8.43
N ALA A 185 -0.44 -17.68 7.98
CA ALA A 185 0.57 -18.31 8.84
C ALA A 185 1.98 -18.03 8.32
N GLY A 186 3.00 -18.15 9.17
CA GLY A 186 4.40 -17.90 8.81
C GLY A 186 4.82 -16.43 8.87
N PHE A 187 5.97 -16.12 8.27
CA PHE A 187 6.60 -14.80 8.29
C PHE A 187 7.34 -14.50 6.98
N ALA A 188 7.50 -13.22 6.66
CA ALA A 188 8.44 -12.79 5.63
C ALA A 188 9.43 -11.76 6.20
N VAL A 189 10.66 -11.78 5.71
CA VAL A 189 11.74 -10.89 6.15
C VAL A 189 12.30 -10.18 4.94
N GLU A 190 12.37 -8.85 5.02
CA GLU A 190 13.03 -8.01 4.04
C GLU A 190 14.22 -7.30 4.71
N LEU A 191 15.42 -7.48 4.15
CA LEU A 191 16.64 -6.82 4.60
C LEU A 191 17.45 -6.38 3.38
N ALA A 192 17.68 -5.06 3.25
CA ALA A 192 18.49 -4.48 2.18
C ALA A 192 18.13 -4.96 0.76
N GLY A 193 16.83 -5.11 0.46
CA GLY A 193 16.33 -5.58 -0.83
C GLY A 193 16.33 -7.11 -1.01
N GLN A 194 16.86 -7.87 -0.03
CA GLN A 194 16.69 -9.32 0.02
C GLN A 194 15.39 -9.66 0.73
N TYR A 195 14.48 -10.34 0.03
CA TYR A 195 13.19 -10.75 0.54
C TYR A 195 13.13 -12.26 0.70
N VAL A 196 12.94 -12.73 1.93
CA VAL A 196 12.76 -14.15 2.26
C VAL A 196 11.32 -14.37 2.69
N ASN A 197 10.58 -15.10 1.87
CA ASN A 197 9.18 -15.44 2.14
C ASN A 197 9.06 -16.85 2.71
N ARG A 198 8.57 -16.95 3.95
CA ARG A 198 8.10 -18.21 4.57
C ARG A 198 6.65 -18.08 5.06
N ALA A 199 5.90 -17.17 4.43
CA ALA A 199 4.50 -16.92 4.73
C ALA A 199 3.59 -17.83 3.88
N GLU A 200 2.60 -18.42 4.53
CA GLU A 200 1.47 -19.08 3.90
C GLU A 200 0.34 -18.06 3.72
N GLY A 201 -0.01 -17.78 2.47
CA GLY A 201 -1.19 -17.00 2.12
C GLY A 201 -2.48 -17.80 2.26
N GLN A 202 -3.63 -17.14 2.12
CA GLN A 202 -4.90 -17.84 1.98
C GLN A 202 -4.84 -18.78 0.77
N LYS A 203 -4.86 -20.10 1.00
CA LYS A 203 -5.10 -21.07 -0.08
C LYS A 203 -6.47 -20.75 -0.66
N LYS A 204 -6.51 -20.17 -1.87
CA LYS A 204 -7.74 -20.17 -2.65
C LYS A 204 -8.14 -21.63 -2.80
N THR A 205 -9.28 -21.99 -2.25
CA THR A 205 -9.95 -23.25 -2.58
C THR A 205 -10.12 -23.23 -4.09
N THR A 206 -9.27 -23.95 -4.81
CA THR A 206 -9.49 -24.31 -6.21
C THR A 206 -10.77 -25.14 -6.19
N SER A 207 -11.90 -24.45 -6.34
CA SER A 207 -13.17 -25.09 -6.58
C SER A 207 -13.02 -25.85 -7.89
N SER A 208 -13.53 -27.07 -7.93
CA SER A 208 -13.51 -28.00 -9.06
C SER A 208 -14.36 -27.51 -10.25
N SER A 209 -14.53 -26.21 -10.42
CA SER A 209 -15.38 -25.60 -11.47
C SER A 209 -14.84 -25.83 -12.88
N ASP A 210 -13.57 -26.22 -13.02
CA ASP A 210 -12.93 -26.47 -14.32
C ASP A 210 -13.08 -27.92 -14.82
N GLU A 211 -13.69 -28.83 -14.05
CA GLU A 211 -13.91 -30.23 -14.46
C GLU A 211 -15.28 -30.51 -15.09
N GLY A 212 -16.21 -29.55 -15.04
CA GLY A 212 -17.54 -29.68 -15.64
C GLY A 212 -17.56 -29.16 -17.07
N ASP A 213 -17.80 -30.02 -18.05
CA ASP A 213 -18.16 -29.58 -19.39
C ASP A 213 -19.63 -29.13 -19.41
N TYR A 214 -19.84 -27.84 -19.16
CA TYR A 214 -21.16 -27.20 -19.18
C TYR A 214 -21.70 -26.96 -20.60
N THR A 215 -20.96 -27.32 -21.65
CA THR A 215 -21.38 -27.17 -23.04
C THR A 215 -22.01 -28.44 -23.61
N ASN A 216 -21.82 -29.59 -22.95
CA ASN A 216 -22.35 -30.87 -23.38
C ASN A 216 -23.55 -31.33 -22.54
N ILE A 217 -24.62 -31.72 -23.23
CA ILE A 217 -25.79 -32.35 -22.61
C ILE A 217 -25.43 -33.82 -22.35
N PRO A 218 -25.57 -34.33 -21.11
CA PRO A 218 -25.29 -35.73 -20.83
C PRO A 218 -26.27 -36.62 -21.61
N ALA A 219 -25.75 -37.65 -22.27
CA ALA A 219 -26.56 -38.55 -23.09
C ALA A 219 -27.67 -39.22 -22.23
N PRO A 220 -28.93 -39.22 -22.71
CA PRO A 220 -30.01 -39.89 -22.00
C PRO A 220 -29.77 -41.41 -21.97
N LYS A 221 -30.09 -42.03 -20.84
CA LYS A 221 -30.04 -43.50 -20.71
C LYS A 221 -31.29 -44.09 -21.34
N HIS A 222 -31.16 -44.67 -22.53
CA HIS A 222 -32.26 -45.40 -23.16
C HIS A 222 -32.48 -46.74 -22.47
N VAL A 223 -33.71 -47.00 -22.02
CA VAL A 223 -34.14 -48.31 -21.53
C VAL A 223 -34.94 -48.96 -22.67
N LYS A 224 -34.64 -50.22 -22.99
CA LYS A 224 -35.35 -50.96 -24.04
C LYS A 224 -36.84 -51.01 -23.72
N THR A 225 -37.67 -50.53 -24.64
CA THR A 225 -39.12 -50.67 -24.57
C THR A 225 -39.50 -52.15 -24.66
N LEU A 226 -40.19 -52.64 -23.65
CA LEU A 226 -40.73 -54.00 -23.60
C LEU A 226 -42.22 -53.91 -23.92
N TRP A 227 -42.62 -54.53 -25.04
CA TRP A 227 -44.02 -54.65 -25.42
C TRP A 227 -44.60 -55.94 -24.85
N GLU A 228 -45.85 -55.89 -24.38
CA GLU A 228 -46.57 -57.08 -23.95
C GLU A 228 -46.95 -57.95 -25.17
N ASP A 229 -46.78 -59.26 -25.07
CA ASP A 229 -47.12 -60.21 -26.13
C ASP A 229 -48.64 -60.44 -26.19
N ASN A 230 -49.32 -59.65 -27.04
CA ASN A 230 -50.77 -59.68 -27.28
C ASN A 230 -51.03 -59.78 -28.80
N ILE A 231 -52.24 -60.22 -29.19
CA ILE A 231 -52.61 -60.38 -30.61
C ILE A 231 -52.47 -59.05 -31.39
N GLU A 232 -52.73 -57.92 -30.73
CA GLU A 232 -52.59 -56.59 -31.31
C GLU A 232 -51.12 -56.21 -31.55
N THR A 233 -50.21 -56.60 -30.65
CA THR A 233 -48.77 -56.34 -30.83
C THR A 233 -48.15 -57.27 -31.87
N GLU A 234 -48.68 -58.47 -32.11
CA GLU A 234 -48.27 -59.32 -33.24
C GLU A 234 -48.69 -58.74 -34.59
N VAL A 235 -49.91 -58.22 -34.72
CA VAL A 235 -50.41 -57.61 -35.96
C VAL A 235 -49.71 -56.28 -36.25
N LEU A 236 -49.44 -55.48 -35.22
CA LEU A 236 -48.81 -54.16 -35.35
C LEU A 236 -47.29 -54.20 -35.27
N ARG A 237 -46.65 -55.35 -35.05
CA ARG A 237 -45.21 -55.48 -34.82
C ARG A 237 -44.36 -54.77 -35.88
N LYS A 238 -44.68 -55.00 -37.16
CA LYS A 238 -43.96 -54.36 -38.28
C LYS A 238 -44.11 -52.83 -38.30
N TYR A 239 -45.25 -52.31 -37.87
CA TYR A 239 -45.47 -50.87 -37.76
C TYR A 239 -44.76 -50.29 -36.52
N LEU A 240 -44.82 -50.99 -35.39
CA LEU A 240 -44.11 -50.60 -34.16
C LEU A 240 -42.59 -50.59 -34.35
N ASP A 241 -42.05 -51.56 -35.07
CA ASP A 241 -40.63 -51.59 -35.43
C ASP A 241 -40.26 -50.37 -36.30
N SER A 242 -41.08 -50.04 -37.31
CA SER A 242 -40.84 -48.83 -38.14
C SER A 242 -40.95 -47.53 -37.35
N LEU A 243 -41.89 -47.43 -36.41
CA LEU A 243 -42.04 -46.26 -35.55
C LEU A 243 -40.87 -46.10 -34.60
N SER A 244 -40.31 -47.20 -34.10
CA SER A 244 -39.11 -47.16 -33.25
C SER A 244 -37.88 -46.65 -34.01
N GLU A 245 -37.78 -46.93 -35.32
CA GLU A 245 -36.72 -46.37 -36.16
C GLU A 245 -36.89 -44.85 -36.32
N PHE A 246 -38.12 -44.36 -36.51
CA PHE A 246 -38.40 -42.92 -36.57
C PHE A 246 -38.14 -42.22 -35.22
N ASP A 247 -38.54 -42.82 -34.10
CA ASP A 247 -38.27 -42.29 -32.76
C ASP A 247 -36.76 -42.18 -32.49
N GLU A 248 -35.95 -43.14 -32.97
CA GLU A 248 -34.49 -43.09 -32.86
C GLU A 248 -33.84 -42.01 -33.74
N GLU A 249 -34.42 -41.72 -34.91
CA GLU A 249 -33.97 -40.64 -35.80
C GLU A 249 -34.31 -39.26 -35.20
N GLU A 250 -35.54 -39.06 -34.72
CA GLU A 250 -35.95 -37.82 -34.08
C GLU A 250 -35.14 -37.55 -32.80
N ALA A 251 -34.81 -38.58 -32.02
CA ALA A 251 -33.98 -38.44 -30.82
C ALA A 251 -32.53 -37.98 -31.13
N LYS A 252 -32.02 -38.27 -32.34
CA LYS A 252 -30.65 -37.90 -32.76
C LYS A 252 -30.60 -36.56 -33.47
N TYR A 253 -31.56 -36.28 -34.34
CA TYR A 253 -31.53 -35.11 -35.22
C TYR A 253 -32.45 -33.96 -34.76
N GLY A 254 -33.35 -34.24 -33.80
CA GLY A 254 -34.46 -33.35 -33.49
C GLY A 254 -35.53 -33.37 -34.58
N VAL A 255 -36.68 -32.77 -34.28
CA VAL A 255 -37.78 -32.53 -35.25
C VAL A 255 -37.60 -31.18 -35.91
#